data_AF-A0A2V5X9X4-F1
#
_entry.id   AF-A0A2V5X9X4-F1
#
_cell.length_a   1.000
_cell.length_b   1.000
_cell.length_c   1.000
_cell.angle_alpha   90.00
_cell.angle_beta   90.00
_cell.angle_gamma   90.00
#
_symmetry.space_group_name_H-M   'P 1'
#
loop_
_entity.id
_entity.type
_entity.pdbx_description
1 polymer ?
#
loop_
_entity_poly.entity_id
_entity_poly.type
_entity_poly.pdbx_seq_one_letter_code
_entity_poly.pdbx_strand_id
1 'polypeptide(L)' 'MKKTARQVLRSWVRIVQTLKPGQTLQVTARGKPLVNITKPAAEKRVLPDFARAARADRAGTKVGDRLLKRLLADEALS' A
#
# COMPACT_ATOMS: atom_id res chain seq x y z
N MET A 1 28.36 -3.71 -25.15
CA MET A 1 27.11 -2.90 -25.12
C MET A 1 26.98 -2.20 -23.77
N LYS A 2 27.04 -0.86 -23.73
CA LYS A 2 26.71 -0.11 -22.51
C LYS A 2 25.19 -0.15 -22.33
N LYS A 3 24.70 -0.70 -21.21
CA LYS A 3 23.26 -0.65 -20.88
C LYS A 3 22.90 0.77 -20.49
N THR A 4 21.74 1.24 -20.93
CA THR A 4 21.23 2.54 -20.48
C THR A 4 20.74 2.43 -19.04
N ALA A 5 20.74 3.53 -18.29
CA ALA A 5 20.26 3.57 -16.91
C ALA A 5 18.84 2.97 -16.78
N ARG A 6 17.97 3.22 -17.77
CA ARG A 6 16.59 2.71 -17.81
C ARG A 6 16.53 1.17 -17.93
N GLN A 7 17.44 0.57 -18.70
CA GLN A 7 17.53 -0.89 -18.83
C GLN A 7 18.04 -1.54 -17.55
N VAL A 8 19.00 -0.90 -16.87
CA VAL A 8 19.49 -1.35 -15.56
C VAL A 8 18.36 -1.30 -14.53
N LEU A 9 17.60 -0.20 -14.50
CA LEU A 9 16.50 -0.02 -13.55
C LEU A 9 15.38 -1.05 -13.78
N ARG A 10 14.98 -1.32 -15.03
CA ARG A 10 14.01 -2.39 -15.36
C ARG A 10 14.51 -3.77 -14.93
N SER A 11 15.79 -4.06 -15.15
CA SER A 11 16.39 -5.33 -14.74
C SER A 11 16.37 -5.48 -13.21
N TRP A 12 16.69 -4.40 -12.50
CA TRP A 12 16.66 -4.33 -11.05
C TRP A 12 15.27 -4.58 -10.48
N VAL A 13 14.23 -3.92 -11.03
CA VAL A 13 12.84 -4.11 -10.62
C VAL A 13 12.42 -5.58 -10.74
N ARG A 14 12.79 -6.24 -11.85
CA ARG A 14 12.46 -7.66 -12.07
C ARG A 14 13.11 -8.56 -11.02
N ILE A 15 14.38 -8.32 -10.68
CA ILE A 15 15.10 -9.06 -9.65
C ILE A 15 14.42 -8.92 -8.28
N VAL A 16 14.07 -7.69 -7.88
CA VAL A 16 13.41 -7.43 -6.59
C VAL A 16 12.03 -8.08 -6.51
N GLN A 17 11.29 -8.11 -7.62
CA GLN A 17 9.98 -8.77 -7.68
C GLN A 17 10.08 -10.29 -7.48
N THR A 18 11.14 -10.93 -8.01
CA THR A 18 11.34 -12.38 -7.89
C THR A 18 11.79 -12.85 -6.50
N LEU A 19 12.29 -11.95 -5.64
CA LEU A 19 12.76 -12.34 -4.32
C LEU A 19 11.60 -12.78 -3.42
N LYS A 20 11.83 -13.84 -2.64
CA LYS A 20 10.91 -14.21 -1.57
C LYS A 20 11.16 -13.34 -0.33
N PRO A 21 10.15 -13.08 0.52
CA PRO A 21 10.36 -12.39 1.79
C PRO A 21 11.40 -13.12 2.64
N GLY A 22 12.33 -12.38 3.25
CA GLY A 22 13.45 -12.93 4.02
C GLY A 22 14.68 -13.33 3.19
N GLN A 23 14.61 -13.30 1.86
CA GLN A 23 15.75 -13.63 0.99
C GLN A 23 16.70 -12.43 0.86
N THR A 24 18.00 -12.70 0.92
CA THR A 24 19.07 -11.70 0.76
C THR A 24 19.77 -11.88 -0.59
N LEU A 25 19.98 -10.75 -1.29
CA LEU A 25 20.85 -10.66 -2.45
C LEU A 25 22.16 -9.97 -2.06
N GLN A 26 23.28 -10.56 -2.45
CA GLN A 26 24.57 -9.90 -2.37
C GLN A 26 24.88 -9.21 -3.71
N VAL A 27 25.04 -7.89 -3.67
CA VAL A 27 25.47 -7.09 -4.80
C VAL A 27 26.99 -7.04 -4.80
N THR A 28 27.60 -7.50 -5.89
CA THR A 28 29.06 -7.48 -6.07
C THR A 28 29.46 -6.57 -7.22
N ALA A 29 30.59 -5.87 -7.10
CA ALA A 29 31.26 -5.20 -8.20
C ALA A 29 32.65 -5.80 -8.40
N ARG A 30 32.95 -6.27 -9.63
CA ARG A 30 34.22 -6.91 -9.98
C ARG A 30 34.60 -8.06 -9.02
N GLY A 31 33.62 -8.88 -8.64
CA GLY A 31 33.79 -9.99 -7.70
C GLY A 31 33.91 -9.60 -6.23
N LYS A 32 33.92 -8.30 -5.90
CA LYS A 32 33.95 -7.82 -4.51
C LYS A 32 32.54 -7.50 -4.02
N PRO A 33 32.12 -7.98 -2.84
CA PRO A 33 30.83 -7.63 -2.27
C PRO A 33 30.76 -6.14 -1.92
N LEU A 34 29.64 -5.50 -2.27
CA LEU A 34 29.36 -4.10 -1.97
C LEU A 34 28.29 -3.96 -0.90
N VAL A 35 27.16 -4.62 -1.10
CA VAL A 35 25.99 -4.49 -0.22
C VAL A 35 25.13 -5.74 -0.27
N ASN A 36 24.51 -6.06 0.86
CA ASN A 36 23.49 -7.09 0.96
C ASN A 36 22.11 -6.42 1.02
N ILE A 37 21.18 -6.86 0.18
CA ILE A 37 19.82 -6.34 0.10
C ILE A 37 18.87 -7.47 0.47
N THR A 38 18.24 -7.35 1.64
CA THR A 38 17.27 -8.33 2.13
C THR A 38 15.86 -7.84 1.83
N LYS A 39 15.04 -8.69 1.21
CA LYS A 39 13.62 -8.39 1.07
C LYS A 39 12.96 -8.52 2.44
N PRO A 40 12.32 -7.46 2.97
CA PRO A 40 11.67 -7.53 4.26
C PRO A 40 10.62 -8.66 4.26
N ALA A 41 10.51 -9.35 5.39
CA ALA A 41 9.42 -10.28 5.60
C ALA A 41 8.09 -9.54 5.37
N ALA A 42 7.14 -10.17 4.70
CA ALA A 42 5.80 -9.63 4.60
C ALA A 42 5.16 -9.73 6.01
N GLU A 43 5.31 -8.69 6.81
CA GLU A 43 4.56 -8.58 8.05
C GLU A 43 3.10 -8.40 7.69
N LYS A 44 2.26 -9.37 8.09
CA LYS A 44 0.82 -9.18 8.10
C LYS A 44 0.49 -8.15 9.18
N ARG A 45 0.61 -6.87 8.85
CA ARG A 45 0.04 -5.82 9.69
C ARG A 45 -1.47 -5.92 9.55
N VAL A 46 -2.13 -6.25 10.67
CA VAL A 46 -3.58 -6.17 10.75
C VAL A 46 -3.94 -4.71 10.56
N LEU A 47 -4.48 -4.38 9.39
CA LEU A 47 -5.03 -3.05 9.16
C LEU A 47 -6.21 -2.86 10.11
N PRO A 48 -6.37 -1.67 10.71
CA PRO A 48 -7.52 -1.40 11.54
C PRO A 48 -8.79 -1.58 10.71
N ASP A 49 -9.83 -2.15 11.32
CA ASP A 49 -11.13 -2.29 10.69
C ASP A 49 -11.81 -0.92 10.64
N PHE A 50 -11.48 -0.17 9.59
CA PHE A 50 -12.02 1.17 9.34
C PHE A 50 -13.56 1.14 9.23
N ALA A 51 -14.15 0.04 8.75
CA ALA A 51 -15.60 -0.08 8.66
C ALA A 51 -16.24 -0.24 10.04
N ARG A 52 -15.58 -0.93 10.97
CA ARG A 52 -16.02 -0.99 12.37
C ARG A 52 -15.83 0.35 13.08
N ALA A 53 -14.71 1.03 12.87
CA ALA A 53 -14.46 2.36 13.43
C ALA A 53 -15.49 3.40 12.95
N ALA A 54 -15.77 3.45 11.64
CA ALA A 54 -16.77 4.34 11.07
C ALA A 54 -18.19 4.07 11.62
N ARG A 55 -18.55 2.81 11.87
CA ARG A 55 -19.83 2.47 12.52
C ARG A 55 -19.90 2.94 13.98
N ALA A 56 -18.78 2.90 14.71
CA ALA A 56 -18.71 3.34 16.10
C ALA A 56 -18.94 4.87 16.23
N ASP A 57 -18.42 5.65 15.29
CA ASP A 57 -18.62 7.11 15.22
C ASP A 57 -20.00 7.53 14.70
N ARG A 58 -20.94 6.57 14.59
CA ARG A 58 -22.24 6.74 13.91
C ARG A 58 -22.12 7.19 12.45
N ALA A 59 -20.91 7.24 11.89
CA ALA A 59 -20.55 7.51 10.50
C ALA A 59 -20.77 6.28 9.61
N GLY A 60 -21.92 5.62 9.76
CA GLY A 60 -22.31 4.50 8.91
C GLY A 60 -22.62 4.93 7.47
N THR A 61 -22.71 3.95 6.56
CA THR A 61 -23.02 4.17 5.13
C THR A 61 -24.32 4.93 4.86
N LYS A 62 -25.19 5.10 5.86
CA LYS A 62 -26.48 5.78 5.78
C LYS A 62 -26.52 7.17 6.45
N VAL A 63 -25.37 7.74 6.84
CA VAL A 63 -25.34 9.09 7.44
C VAL A 63 -25.81 10.14 6.43
N GLY A 64 -25.35 10.04 5.18
CA GLY A 64 -25.81 10.91 4.09
C GLY A 64 -27.32 10.83 3.89
N ASP A 65 -27.87 9.63 3.78
CA ASP A 65 -29.32 9.41 3.64
C ASP A 65 -30.13 10.00 4.81
N ARG A 66 -29.60 9.90 6.03
CA ARG A 66 -30.27 10.40 7.24
C ARG A 66 -30.22 11.93 7.32
N LEU A 67 -29.11 12.54 6.90
CA LEU A 67 -28.97 14.00 6.80
C LEU A 67 -29.90 14.55 5.71
N LEU A 68 -29.90 13.93 4.53
CA LEU A 68 -30.74 14.33 3.41
C LEU A 68 -32.23 14.26 3.75
N LYS A 69 -32.67 13.20 4.44
CA LYS A 69 -34.07 13.08 4.91
C LYS A 69 -34.47 14.17 5.91
N ARG A 70 -33.54 14.62 6.77
CA ARG A 70 -33.81 15.72 7.71
C ARG A 70 -33.95 17.05 6.98
N LEU A 71 -33.01 17.35 6.07
CA LEU A 71 -33.05 18.59 5.30
C LEU A 71 -34.33 18.70 4.44
N LEU A 72 -34.70 17.61 3.77
CA LEU A 72 -35.94 17.59 2.97
C LEU A 72 -37.22 17.68 3.83
N ALA A 73 -37.19 17.17 5.06
CA ALA A 73 -38.32 17.30 5.99
C ALA A 73 -38.45 18.72 6.56
N ASP A 74 -37.32 19.38 6.85
CA ASP A 74 -37.28 20.76 7.32
C ASP A 74 -37.68 21.76 6.20
N GLU A 75 -37.25 21.52 4.95
CA GLU A 75 -37.70 22.31 3.80
C GLU A 75 -39.19 22.13 3.48
N ALA A 76 -39.75 20.94 3.73
CA ALA A 76 -41.18 20.69 3.52
C ALA A 76 -42.09 21.31 4.60
N LEU A 77 -41.51 21.81 5.70
CA LEU A 77 -42.21 22.48 6.81
C LEU A 77 -42.08 24.02 6.75
N SER A 78 -41.31 24.56 5.80
CA SER A 78 -41.16 25.99 5.53
C SER A 78 -41.98 26.44 4.33
#